data_AF-A0A521IE64-F1
#
_entry.id   AF-A0A521IE64-F1
#
_cell.length_a   1.000
_cell.length_b   1.000
_cell.length_c   1.000
_cell.angle_alpha   90.00
_cell.angle_beta   90.00
_cell.angle_gamma   90.00
#
_symmetry.space_group_name_H-M   'P 1'
#
loop_
_entity.id
_entity.type
_entity.pdbx_description
1 polymer ?
#
loop_
_entity_poly.entity_id
_entity_poly.type
_entity_poly.pdbx_seq_one_letter_code
_entity_poly.pdbx_strand_id
1 'polypeptide(L)'
;MKPFIAASGTLFLLLFMLGCTLENNKYTPLSLPDSEQLQRDLATLDWVFTPVDPKNTTESFASAQKSIDSLKRRFPEISQASNVSAHLGYLSKPVLKQSAEVGSKVDQTFTNPRLVWIITLSDIVRQSSGPPGAPRKQSNELNILVDAKTSDYLMEFIWTR
;
A
#
# COMPACT_ATOMS: atom_id res chain seq x y z
N MET A 1 64.56 -33.71 -30.01
CA MET A 1 63.73 -33.61 -28.80
C MET A 1 62.36 -33.05 -29.19
N LYS A 2 61.28 -33.73 -28.77
CA LYS A 2 59.88 -33.25 -28.66
C LYS A 2 59.79 -32.00 -27.73
N PRO A 3 58.66 -31.27 -27.49
CA PRO A 3 57.26 -31.33 -28.02
C PRO A 3 56.60 -29.92 -28.33
N PHE A 4 55.55 -29.79 -29.16
CA PHE A 4 54.07 -29.65 -28.91
C PHE A 4 53.44 -28.24 -28.70
N ILE A 5 52.18 -28.12 -29.21
CA ILE A 5 51.00 -27.30 -28.75
C ILE A 5 51.04 -25.78 -29.11
N ALA A 6 49.99 -25.04 -29.51
CA ALA A 6 48.52 -25.13 -29.45
C ALA A 6 47.93 -24.37 -30.67
N ALA A 7 46.87 -24.83 -31.36
CA ALA A 7 45.45 -24.86 -30.97
C ALA A 7 44.73 -23.49 -31.01
N SER A 8 43.84 -23.36 -32.01
CA SER A 8 42.49 -22.81 -31.93
C SER A 8 42.30 -21.40 -31.34
N GLY A 9 42.36 -20.38 -32.20
CA GLY A 9 41.76 -19.07 -31.93
C GLY A 9 40.25 -19.13 -32.17
N THR A 10 39.50 -19.27 -31.08
CA THR A 10 38.04 -19.35 -31.04
C THR A 10 37.39 -18.07 -31.55
N LEU A 11 36.55 -18.24 -32.57
CA LEU A 11 35.51 -17.32 -33.00
C LEU A 11 34.50 -17.14 -31.85
N PHE A 12 34.41 -15.96 -31.22
CA PHE A 12 33.36 -15.69 -30.23
C PHE A 12 32.60 -14.40 -30.55
N LEU A 13 31.41 -14.65 -31.12
CA LEU A 13 30.13 -14.01 -30.89
C LEU A 13 30.01 -12.47 -30.95
N LEU A 14 29.57 -12.05 -32.13
CA LEU A 14 28.51 -11.08 -32.41
C LEU A 14 27.60 -10.67 -31.23
N LEU A 15 27.43 -9.34 -31.14
CA LEU A 15 26.18 -8.61 -30.94
C LEU A 15 25.18 -9.17 -29.92
N PHE A 16 25.21 -8.64 -28.70
CA PHE A 16 24.01 -8.48 -27.88
C PHE A 16 24.14 -7.21 -27.01
N MET A 17 24.32 -6.05 -27.64
CA MET A 17 24.01 -4.77 -27.00
C MET A 17 22.50 -4.56 -27.09
N LEU A 18 21.77 -5.31 -26.24
CA LEU A 18 20.38 -5.04 -25.98
C LEU A 18 20.31 -3.65 -25.36
N GLY A 19 19.84 -2.69 -26.15
CA GLY A 19 19.47 -1.38 -25.65
C GLY A 19 18.40 -1.58 -24.58
N CYS A 20 18.79 -1.43 -23.32
CA CYS A 20 17.84 -1.05 -22.28
C CYS A 20 17.34 0.34 -22.65
N THR A 21 16.30 0.40 -23.50
CA THR A 21 15.44 1.56 -23.58
C THR A 21 14.86 1.74 -22.19
N LEU A 22 15.39 2.70 -21.43
CA LEU A 22 14.63 3.29 -20.33
C LEU A 22 13.36 3.84 -20.98
N GLU A 23 12.27 3.08 -20.91
CA GLU A 23 10.95 3.63 -21.06
C GLU A 23 10.85 4.74 -20.01
N ASN A 24 10.85 5.98 -20.50
CA ASN A 24 10.39 7.13 -19.72
C ASN A 24 8.92 6.87 -19.44
N ASN A 25 8.65 6.08 -18.39
CA ASN A 25 7.34 5.91 -17.81
C ASN A 25 6.85 7.32 -17.48
N LYS A 26 5.98 7.85 -18.33
CA LYS A 26 5.28 9.10 -18.08
C LYS A 26 4.54 8.90 -16.77
N TYR A 27 5.08 9.48 -15.71
CA TYR A 27 4.50 9.42 -14.39
C TYR A 27 3.16 10.15 -14.47
N THR A 28 2.09 9.38 -14.60
CA THR A 28 0.75 9.95 -14.50
C THR A 28 0.51 10.15 -13.01
N PRO A 29 0.32 11.38 -12.52
CA PRO A 29 0.11 11.61 -11.10
C PRO A 29 -1.05 10.75 -10.64
N LEU A 30 -0.80 9.94 -9.62
CA LEU A 30 -1.76 8.97 -9.14
C LEU A 30 -2.93 9.71 -8.48
N SER A 31 -4.13 9.50 -9.02
CA SER A 31 -5.35 10.05 -8.44
C SER A 31 -5.68 9.28 -7.15
N LEU A 32 -5.65 9.99 -6.02
CA LEU A 32 -6.09 9.43 -4.74
C LEU A 32 -7.57 8.98 -4.85
N PRO A 33 -7.94 7.89 -4.17
CA PRO A 33 -9.27 7.33 -4.29
C PRO A 33 -10.28 8.31 -3.66
N ASP A 34 -11.47 8.42 -4.24
CA ASP A 34 -12.60 8.97 -3.50
C ASP A 34 -13.22 7.89 -2.59
N SER A 35 -14.22 8.27 -1.80
CA SER A 35 -14.87 7.36 -0.86
C SER A 35 -15.59 6.18 -1.55
N GLU A 36 -16.10 6.38 -2.77
CA GLU A 36 -16.79 5.31 -3.51
C GLU A 36 -15.79 4.29 -4.06
N GLN A 37 -14.68 4.78 -4.62
CA GLN A 37 -13.58 3.94 -5.09
C GLN A 37 -13.01 3.13 -3.92
N LEU A 38 -12.78 3.79 -2.77
CA LEU A 38 -12.31 3.12 -1.56
C LEU A 38 -13.25 2.01 -1.08
N GLN A 39 -14.56 2.27 -1.12
CA GLN A 39 -15.56 1.26 -0.79
C GLN A 39 -15.51 0.05 -1.74
N ARG A 40 -15.44 0.28 -3.06
CA ARG A 40 -15.34 -0.79 -4.06
C ARG A 40 -14.09 -1.63 -3.85
N ASP A 41 -12.96 -0.98 -3.68
CA ASP A 41 -11.67 -1.65 -3.58
C ASP A 41 -11.56 -2.46 -2.27
N LEU A 42 -12.05 -1.93 -1.15
CA LEU A 42 -12.11 -2.67 0.12
C LEU A 42 -13.05 -3.88 0.04
N ALA A 43 -14.16 -3.77 -0.69
CA ALA A 43 -15.07 -4.89 -0.89
C ALA A 43 -14.42 -6.07 -1.62
N THR A 44 -13.43 -5.83 -2.49
CA THR A 44 -12.66 -6.91 -3.14
C THR A 44 -11.84 -7.75 -2.15
N LEU A 45 -11.59 -7.20 -0.96
CA LEU A 45 -10.81 -7.82 0.12
C LEU A 45 -11.69 -8.32 1.29
N ASP A 46 -12.98 -8.50 1.03
CA ASP A 46 -14.00 -8.87 2.03
C ASP A 46 -14.15 -7.84 3.18
N TRP A 47 -13.73 -6.59 2.98
CA TRP A 47 -13.95 -5.48 3.92
C TRP A 47 -15.19 -4.67 3.54
N VAL A 48 -15.92 -4.20 4.56
CA VAL A 48 -17.09 -3.33 4.38
C VAL A 48 -16.75 -1.96 4.93
N PHE A 49 -16.68 -0.97 4.05
CA PHE A 49 -16.51 0.44 4.39
C PHE A 49 -17.80 1.22 4.07
N THR A 50 -18.31 1.93 5.07
CA THR A 50 -19.47 2.82 4.92
C THR A 50 -19.03 4.25 5.20
N PRO A 51 -18.86 5.09 4.17
CA PRO A 51 -18.46 6.49 4.33
C PRO A 51 -19.42 7.25 5.25
N VAL A 52 -18.87 8.15 6.06
CA VAL A 52 -19.63 9.03 6.95
C VAL A 52 -19.31 10.47 6.61
N ASP A 53 -20.34 11.29 6.45
CA ASP A 53 -20.17 12.73 6.39
C ASP A 53 -19.87 13.25 7.82
N PRO A 54 -18.70 13.85 8.07
CA PRO A 54 -18.35 14.43 9.37
C PRO A 54 -19.39 15.42 9.91
N LYS A 55 -20.19 16.04 9.05
CA LYS A 55 -21.23 17.01 9.43
C LYS A 55 -22.52 16.35 9.92
N ASN A 56 -22.74 15.08 9.57
CA ASN A 56 -23.99 14.37 9.83
C ASN A 56 -23.87 13.31 10.93
N THR A 57 -22.75 13.24 11.63
CA THR A 57 -22.54 12.30 12.73
C THR A 57 -22.65 13.01 14.09
N THR A 58 -23.24 12.31 15.06
CA THR A 58 -23.36 12.76 16.45
C THR A 58 -22.22 12.25 17.33
N GLU A 59 -21.40 11.32 16.83
CA GLU A 59 -20.26 10.82 17.56
C GLU A 59 -19.13 11.86 17.59
N SER A 60 -18.41 11.95 18.71
CA SER A 60 -17.18 12.74 18.78
C SER A 60 -16.02 11.97 18.14
N PHE A 61 -15.30 12.62 17.23
CA PHE A 61 -14.12 12.09 16.56
C PHE A 61 -13.05 13.17 16.43
N ALA A 62 -11.79 12.74 16.39
CA ALA A 62 -10.66 13.58 16.08
C ALA A 62 -10.71 14.05 14.62
N SER A 63 -10.26 15.28 14.36
CA SER A 63 -10.14 15.78 13.00
C SER A 63 -9.17 14.92 12.17
N ALA A 64 -9.38 14.92 10.84
CA ALA A 64 -8.45 14.28 9.91
C ALA A 64 -7.01 14.80 10.11
N GLN A 65 -6.83 16.11 10.28
CA GLN A 65 -5.52 16.71 10.51
C GLN A 65 -4.84 16.19 11.79
N LYS A 66 -5.58 16.10 12.90
CA LYS A 66 -5.05 15.53 14.15
C LYS A 66 -4.60 14.08 13.97
N SER A 67 -5.35 13.30 13.20
CA SER A 67 -5.02 11.91 12.89
C SER A 67 -3.81 11.79 11.95
N ILE A 68 -3.66 12.69 10.97
CA ILE A 68 -2.45 12.76 10.14
C ILE A 68 -1.22 13.14 10.99
N ASP A 69 -1.37 14.12 11.88
CA ASP A 69 -0.28 14.58 12.74
C ASP A 69 0.15 13.50 13.75
N SER A 70 -0.78 12.69 14.25
CA SER A 70 -0.42 11.55 15.12
C SER A 70 0.43 10.52 14.37
N LEU A 71 0.15 10.30 13.08
CA LEU A 71 0.89 9.37 12.24
C LEU A 71 2.29 9.84 11.87
N LYS A 72 2.54 11.15 11.74
CA LYS A 72 3.87 11.68 11.36
C LYS A 72 5.01 11.18 12.26
N ARG A 73 4.73 10.92 13.55
CA ARG A 73 5.72 10.36 14.48
C ARG A 73 6.09 8.91 14.15
N ARG A 74 5.14 8.13 13.63
CA ARG A 74 5.30 6.71 13.31
C ARG A 74 5.75 6.49 11.86
N PHE A 75 5.31 7.36 10.97
CA PHE A 75 5.61 7.33 9.54
C PHE A 75 6.17 8.69 9.10
N PRO A 76 7.48 8.94 9.32
CA PRO A 76 8.11 10.20 8.91
C PRO A 76 7.93 10.52 7.42
N GLU A 77 7.79 9.45 6.62
CA GLU A 77 7.55 9.42 5.17
C GLU A 77 6.27 10.15 4.76
N ILE A 78 5.32 10.40 5.67
CA ILE A 78 4.16 11.26 5.39
C ILE A 78 4.58 12.63 4.86
N SER A 79 5.72 13.15 5.31
CA SER A 79 6.26 14.44 4.85
C SER A 79 6.76 14.41 3.40
N GLN A 80 6.93 13.21 2.83
CA GLN A 80 7.39 13.00 1.45
C GLN A 80 6.22 12.75 0.49
N ALA A 81 5.01 12.53 1.00
CA ALA A 81 3.82 12.30 0.18
C ALA A 81 3.44 13.59 -0.55
N SER A 82 3.24 13.51 -1.87
CA SER A 82 2.80 14.68 -2.65
C SER A 82 1.35 15.04 -2.34
N ASN A 83 0.53 14.04 -2.05
CA ASN A 83 -0.89 14.21 -1.70
C ASN A 83 -1.27 13.30 -0.53
N VAL A 84 -2.25 13.79 0.25
CA VAL A 84 -2.85 13.06 1.36
C VAL A 84 -4.37 13.16 1.25
N SER A 85 -5.07 12.04 1.27
CA SER A 85 -6.53 11.98 1.44
C SER A 85 -6.88 11.33 2.76
N ALA A 86 -8.04 11.71 3.31
CA ALA A 86 -8.55 11.16 4.56
C ALA A 86 -10.06 10.94 4.42
N HIS A 87 -10.50 9.69 4.59
CA HIS A 87 -11.89 9.28 4.45
C HIS A 87 -12.40 8.76 5.79
N LEU A 88 -13.46 9.36 6.29
CA LEU A 88 -14.12 8.92 7.51
C LEU A 88 -15.18 7.88 7.15
N GLY A 89 -15.24 6.79 7.90
CA GLY A 89 -16.33 5.85 7.76
C GLY A 89 -16.27 4.71 8.76
N TYR A 90 -17.33 3.91 8.78
CA TYR A 90 -17.35 2.67 9.53
C TYR A 90 -16.70 1.56 8.72
N LEU A 91 -15.67 0.95 9.28
CA LEU A 91 -14.98 -0.19 8.68
C LEU A 91 -15.26 -1.46 9.50
N SER A 92 -15.59 -2.55 8.80
CA SER A 92 -15.67 -3.88 9.39
C SER A 92 -15.14 -4.93 8.42
N LYS A 93 -14.77 -6.09 8.97
CA LYS A 93 -14.46 -7.31 8.24
C LYS A 93 -15.37 -8.43 8.77
N PRO A 94 -16.62 -8.55 8.27
CA PRO A 94 -17.61 -9.46 8.83
C PRO A 94 -17.22 -10.94 8.68
N VAL A 95 -16.47 -11.27 7.63
CA VAL A 95 -15.89 -12.60 7.45
C VAL A 95 -14.40 -12.53 7.76
N LEU A 96 -14.04 -12.72 9.02
CA LEU A 96 -12.66 -13.07 9.37
C LEU A 96 -12.43 -14.52 8.93
N LYS A 97 -12.15 -14.74 7.63
CA LYS A 97 -11.58 -16.02 7.21
C LYS A 97 -10.24 -16.14 7.95
N GLN A 98 -10.13 -17.11 8.86
CA GLN A 98 -8.89 -17.46 9.57
C GLN A 98 -7.73 -17.83 8.62
N SER A 99 -7.93 -17.84 7.31
CA SER A 99 -6.87 -17.79 6.32
C SER A 99 -6.31 -16.38 6.23
N ALA A 100 -5.55 -15.98 7.26
CA ALA A 100 -4.60 -14.90 7.12
C ALA A 100 -3.65 -15.25 5.97
N GLU A 101 -3.63 -14.45 4.91
CA GLU A 101 -2.47 -14.47 4.01
C GLU A 101 -1.21 -14.25 4.86
N VAL A 102 -0.13 -14.94 4.50
CA VAL A 102 1.12 -14.93 5.26
C VAL A 102 1.57 -13.49 5.48
N GLY A 103 1.52 -13.04 6.75
CA GLY A 103 1.95 -11.69 7.17
C GLY A 103 0.83 -10.74 7.59
N SER A 104 -0.45 -11.05 7.32
CA SER A 104 -1.57 -10.16 7.66
C SER A 104 -2.13 -10.45 9.06
N LYS A 105 -1.73 -9.68 10.07
CA LYS A 105 -2.42 -9.63 11.37
C LYS A 105 -3.63 -8.70 11.26
N VAL A 106 -4.79 -9.24 10.88
CA VAL A 106 -6.05 -8.49 10.98
C VAL A 106 -6.51 -8.56 12.44
N ASP A 107 -6.68 -7.40 13.07
CA ASP A 107 -7.20 -7.31 14.43
C ASP A 107 -8.66 -7.80 14.46
N GLN A 108 -8.98 -8.71 15.40
CA GLN A 108 -10.34 -9.23 15.60
C GLN A 108 -11.34 -8.14 15.98
N THR A 109 -10.88 -6.97 16.43
CA THR A 109 -11.74 -5.82 16.72
C THR A 109 -12.54 -5.33 15.51
N PHE A 110 -12.12 -5.63 14.28
CA PHE A 110 -12.84 -5.26 13.07
C PHE A 110 -14.03 -6.15 12.72
N THR A 111 -14.33 -7.19 13.50
CA THR A 111 -15.55 -8.00 13.29
C THR A 111 -16.82 -7.15 13.43
N ASN A 112 -16.75 -6.11 14.27
CA ASN A 112 -17.81 -5.10 14.40
C ASN A 112 -17.41 -3.81 13.67
N PRO A 113 -18.38 -3.05 13.13
CA PRO A 113 -18.11 -1.75 12.53
C PRO A 113 -17.41 -0.79 13.50
N ARG A 114 -16.26 -0.27 13.09
CA ARG A 114 -15.47 0.71 13.84
C ARG A 114 -15.35 2.00 13.03
N LEU A 115 -15.58 3.14 13.67
CA LEU A 115 -15.36 4.43 13.05
C LEU A 115 -13.86 4.68 12.90
N VAL A 116 -13.40 4.84 11.66
CA VAL A 116 -11.98 5.00 11.32
C VAL A 116 -11.76 6.14 10.34
N TRP A 117 -10.57 6.72 10.39
CA TRP A 117 -9.99 7.45 9.27
C TRP A 117 -9.16 6.48 8.43
N ILE A 118 -9.42 6.46 7.12
CA ILE A 118 -8.53 5.85 6.13
C ILE A 118 -7.74 6.98 5.50
N ILE A 119 -6.44 7.01 5.79
CA ILE A 119 -5.50 8.01 5.29
C ILE A 119 -4.70 7.39 4.15
N THR A 120 -4.78 7.98 2.96
CA THR A 120 -4.04 7.54 1.77
C THR A 120 -2.96 8.55 1.43
N LEU A 121 -1.73 8.07 1.28
CA LEU A 121 -0.57 8.87 0.91
C LEU A 121 -0.14 8.49 -0.50
N SER A 122 -0.04 9.46 -1.41
CA SER A 122 0.52 9.21 -2.75
C SER A 122 2.04 9.27 -2.74
N ASP A 123 2.65 8.62 -3.74
CA ASP A 123 4.09 8.65 -4.03
C ASP A 123 4.98 8.04 -2.92
N ILE A 124 4.37 7.28 -2.02
CA ILE A 124 5.09 6.48 -1.03
C ILE A 124 5.30 5.09 -1.61
N VAL A 125 6.55 4.81 -2.00
CA VAL A 125 6.92 3.51 -2.57
C VAL A 125 7.04 2.47 -1.47
N ARG A 126 6.18 1.46 -1.51
CA ARG A 126 6.21 0.30 -0.61
C ARG A 126 6.31 -0.99 -1.39
N GLN A 127 7.12 -1.92 -0.89
CA GLN A 127 7.13 -3.30 -1.35
C GLN A 127 6.39 -4.19 -0.35
N SER A 128 5.54 -5.08 -0.84
CA SER A 128 4.89 -6.08 0.00
C SER A 128 5.93 -6.99 0.66
N SER A 129 5.84 -7.18 1.97
CA SER A 129 6.66 -8.11 2.74
C SER A 129 6.07 -9.52 2.70
N GLY A 130 6.31 -10.25 1.61
CA GLY A 130 6.01 -11.69 1.51
C GLY A 130 7.14 -12.58 2.05
N PRO A 131 6.89 -13.87 2.35
CA PRO A 131 7.93 -14.82 2.72
C PRO A 131 8.97 -14.99 1.58
N PRO A 132 10.19 -15.47 1.87
CA PRO A 132 11.20 -15.70 0.84
C PRO A 132 10.64 -16.53 -0.33
N GLY A 133 10.77 -16.02 -1.55
CA GLY A 133 10.25 -16.65 -2.77
C GLY A 133 8.83 -16.22 -3.20
N ALA A 134 8.10 -15.45 -2.39
CA ALA A 134 6.82 -14.89 -2.80
C ALA A 134 6.99 -13.72 -3.81
N PRO A 135 6.09 -13.57 -4.80
CA PRO A 135 6.07 -12.40 -5.67
C PRO A 135 5.95 -11.12 -4.85
N ARG A 136 6.89 -10.20 -5.02
CA ARG A 136 6.81 -8.87 -4.39
C ARG A 136 5.97 -7.95 -5.25
N LYS A 137 5.01 -7.27 -4.63
CA LYS A 137 4.24 -6.20 -5.25
C LYS A 137 4.78 -4.86 -4.78
N GLN A 138 4.98 -3.93 -5.72
CA GLN A 138 5.26 -2.54 -5.40
C GLN A 138 3.95 -1.75 -5.46
N SER A 139 3.74 -0.89 -4.47
CA SER A 139 2.70 0.13 -4.47
C SER A 139 3.36 1.50 -4.38
N ASN A 140 2.77 2.49 -5.03
CA ASN A 140 3.13 3.90 -4.89
C ASN A 140 2.15 4.63 -3.96
N GLU A 141 1.37 3.88 -3.19
CA GLU A 141 0.46 4.37 -2.17
C GLU A 141 0.69 3.66 -0.84
N LEU A 142 0.53 4.41 0.23
CA LEU A 142 0.43 3.89 1.59
C LEU A 142 -0.94 4.24 2.16
N ASN A 143 -1.72 3.21 2.50
CA ASN A 143 -3.01 3.36 3.17
C ASN A 143 -2.85 3.03 4.65
N ILE A 144 -3.35 3.92 5.50
CA ILE A 144 -3.22 3.80 6.96
C ILE A 144 -4.59 3.93 7.58
N LEU A 145 -4.92 2.97 8.44
CA LEU A 145 -6.12 2.96 9.27
C LEU A 145 -5.82 3.55 10.64
N VAL A 146 -6.62 4.54 11.02
CA VAL A 146 -6.52 5.23 12.30
C VAL A 146 -7.88 5.20 12.98
N ASP A 147 -7.89 4.96 14.28
CA ASP A 147 -9.10 5.10 15.08
C ASP A 147 -9.60 6.56 15.03
N ALA A 148 -10.85 6.76 14.62
CA ALA A 148 -11.36 8.11 14.45
C ALA A 148 -11.52 8.87 15.77
N LYS A 149 -11.66 8.18 16.91
CA LYS A 149 -11.87 8.80 18.23
C LYS A 149 -10.54 9.14 18.89
N THR A 150 -9.58 8.22 18.88
CA THR A 150 -8.32 8.36 19.61
C THR A 150 -7.17 8.87 18.76
N SER A 151 -7.29 8.82 17.43
CA SER A 151 -6.18 9.03 16.48
C SER A 151 -5.05 7.99 16.62
N ASP A 152 -5.35 6.82 17.18
CA ASP A 152 -4.38 5.73 17.28
C ASP A 152 -4.24 4.96 15.97
N TYR A 153 -3.01 4.66 15.60
CA TYR A 153 -2.71 3.76 14.48
C TYR A 153 -3.28 2.37 14.75
N LEU A 154 -4.02 1.83 13.77
CA LEU A 154 -4.57 0.49 13.83
C LEU A 154 -3.76 -0.47 12.96
N MET A 155 -3.67 -0.15 11.68
CA MET A 155 -2.92 -0.95 10.72
C MET A 155 -2.59 -0.13 9.47
N GLU A 156 -1.63 -0.62 8.70
CA GLU A 156 -1.39 -0.19 7.33
C GLU A 156 -1.75 -1.33 6.39
N PHE A 157 -2.11 -0.98 5.17
CA PHE A 157 -2.31 -1.98 4.13
C PHE A 157 -1.85 -1.43 2.78
N ILE A 158 -1.33 -2.36 1.99
CA ILE A 158 -0.92 -2.10 0.63
C ILE A 158 -1.97 -2.76 -0.26
N TRP A 159 -2.55 -1.97 -1.16
CA TRP A 159 -3.27 -2.51 -2.30
C TRP A 159 -2.52 -2.15 -3.57
N THR A 160 -2.71 -2.93 -4.62
CA THR A 160 -2.21 -2.60 -5.95
C THR A 160 -3.44 -2.31 -6.80
N ARG A 161 -3.63 -1.05 -7.19
CA ARG A 161 -4.56 -0.68 -8.26
C ARG A 161 -3.91 -0.93 -9.61
#